data_AF-A0A816E8V7-F1
#
_entry.id   AF-A0A816E8V7-F1
#
_cell.length_a   1.000
_cell.length_b   1.000
_cell.length_c   1.000
_cell.angle_alpha   90.00
_cell.angle_beta   90.00
_cell.angle_gamma   90.00
#
_symmetry.space_group_name_H-M   'P 1'
#
loop_
_entity.id
_entity.type
_entity.pdbx_description
1 polymer ?
#
loop_
_entity_poly.entity_id
_entity_poly.type
_entity_poly.pdbx_seq_one_letter_code
_entity_poly.pdbx_strand_id
1 'polypeptide(L)'
;GLFCQEAVNPAGFDGAFYGHPFQLWRQLAGILTTIGFVSVVTASILLILQYTIGIRLDPKDQALGLDRVAHGESWEIQDRFKDVGTNTRSSIRPNQRPMYTAWNKTKFFHANSYRPKIARTKAV
;
A
#
# COMPACT_ATOMS: atom_id res chain seq x y z
N GLY A 1 -27.62 -2.63 -27.12
CA GLY A 1 -27.17 -2.67 -28.52
C GLY A 1 -27.93 -3.71 -29.31
N LEU A 2 -27.72 -4.99 -28.99
CA LEU A 2 -28.36 -6.12 -29.70
C LEU A 2 -29.76 -6.44 -29.18
N PHE A 3 -29.89 -6.63 -27.86
CA PHE A 3 -31.09 -7.21 -27.23
C PHE A 3 -31.99 -6.21 -26.49
N CYS A 4 -31.83 -4.90 -26.73
CA CYS A 4 -32.68 -3.90 -26.06
C CYS A 4 -34.11 -4.04 -26.58
N GLN A 5 -35.12 -3.91 -25.72
CA GLN A 5 -36.51 -3.95 -26.16
C GLN A 5 -37.36 -2.92 -25.41
N GLU A 6 -38.13 -2.13 -26.14
CA GLU A 6 -39.00 -1.07 -25.61
C GLU A 6 -40.10 -1.65 -24.72
N ALA A 7 -40.56 -2.87 -25.02
CA ALA A 7 -41.51 -3.60 -24.16
C ALA A 7 -41.01 -3.85 -22.73
N VAL A 8 -39.69 -3.89 -22.52
CA VAL A 8 -39.06 -4.05 -21.18
C VAL A 8 -38.72 -2.69 -20.57
N ASN A 9 -38.33 -1.72 -21.39
CA ASN A 9 -38.02 -0.36 -20.97
C ASN A 9 -38.70 0.65 -21.93
N PRO A 10 -39.88 1.18 -21.57
CA PRO A 10 -40.62 2.13 -22.42
C PRO A 10 -39.89 3.46 -22.67
N ALA A 11 -38.89 3.81 -21.84
CA ALA A 11 -38.05 4.99 -22.04
C ALA A 11 -36.83 4.69 -22.94
N GLY A 12 -36.63 3.43 -23.33
CA GLY A 12 -35.52 2.97 -24.15
C GLY A 12 -35.90 2.79 -25.61
N PHE A 13 -34.91 2.46 -26.43
CA PHE A 13 -35.09 2.09 -27.83
C PHE A 13 -34.84 0.59 -28.02
N ASP A 14 -35.54 0.01 -28.99
CA ASP A 14 -35.29 -1.34 -29.46
C ASP A 14 -33.84 -1.54 -29.95
N GLY A 15 -33.39 -2.79 -29.84
CA GLY A 15 -32.08 -3.26 -30.24
C GLY A 15 -32.06 -3.72 -31.69
N ALA A 16 -30.87 -4.09 -32.16
CA ALA A 16 -30.66 -4.48 -33.55
C ALA A 16 -31.49 -5.69 -34.00
N PHE A 17 -31.74 -6.66 -33.11
CA PHE A 17 -32.57 -7.83 -33.42
C PHE A 17 -34.08 -7.57 -33.34
N TYR A 18 -34.47 -6.41 -32.82
CA TYR A 18 -35.87 -6.02 -32.65
C TYR A 18 -36.30 -4.92 -33.65
N GLY A 19 -35.54 -4.72 -34.72
CA GLY A 19 -35.89 -3.82 -35.83
C GLY A 19 -35.14 -2.48 -35.85
N HIS A 20 -34.28 -2.20 -34.86
CA HIS A 20 -33.56 -0.93 -34.78
C HIS A 20 -32.01 -1.10 -34.77
N PRO A 21 -31.41 -1.52 -35.90
CA PRO A 21 -29.97 -1.83 -36.01
C PRO A 21 -29.04 -0.65 -35.71
N PHE A 22 -29.50 0.58 -35.90
CA PHE A 22 -28.75 1.79 -35.57
C PHE A 22 -28.41 1.90 -34.07
N GLN A 23 -29.13 1.19 -33.21
CA GLN A 23 -28.83 1.14 -31.77
C GLN A 23 -27.49 0.48 -31.47
N LEU A 24 -27.01 -0.44 -32.32
CA LEU A 24 -25.70 -1.07 -32.18
C LEU A 24 -24.58 -0.05 -32.44
N TRP A 25 -24.74 0.78 -33.48
CA TRP A 25 -23.77 1.83 -33.83
C TRP A 25 -23.62 2.86 -32.71
N ARG A 26 -24.74 3.31 -32.12
CA ARG A 26 -24.71 4.26 -30.99
C ARG A 26 -23.93 3.72 -29.79
N GLN A 27 -24.04 2.42 -29.51
CA GLN A 27 -23.30 1.77 -28.42
C GLN A 27 -21.81 1.63 -28.75
N LEU A 28 -21.47 1.27 -29.99
CA LEU A 28 -20.08 1.22 -30.45
C LEU A 28 -19.42 2.61 -30.40
N ALA A 29 -20.10 3.65 -30.86
CA ALA A 29 -19.61 5.02 -30.78
C ALA A 29 -19.37 5.46 -29.32
N GLY A 30 -20.27 5.08 -28.41
CA GLY A 30 -20.10 5.30 -26.98
C GLY A 30 -18.83 4.63 -26.42
N ILE A 31 -18.61 3.35 -26.73
CA ILE A 31 -17.43 2.59 -26.30
C ILE A 31 -16.14 3.22 -26.85
N LEU A 32 -16.11 3.56 -28.15
CA LEU A 32 -14.92 4.16 -28.75
C LEU A 32 -14.62 5.54 -28.15
N THR A 33 -15.67 6.32 -27.86
CA THR A 33 -15.52 7.64 -27.23
C THR A 33 -14.98 7.52 -25.81
N THR A 34 -15.49 6.58 -25.00
CA THR A 34 -15.01 6.39 -23.62
C THR A 34 -13.59 5.86 -23.58
N ILE A 35 -13.24 4.91 -24.46
CA ILE A 35 -11.85 4.43 -24.60
C ILE A 35 -10.94 5.60 -24.97
N GLY A 36 -11.28 6.35 -26.03
CA GLY A 36 -10.49 7.49 -26.47
C GLY A 36 -10.29 8.53 -25.36
N PHE A 37 -11.38 8.89 -24.66
CA PHE A 37 -11.34 9.84 -23.56
C PHE A 37 -10.45 9.35 -22.40
N VAL A 38 -10.70 8.14 -21.89
CA VAL A 38 -9.94 7.61 -20.74
C VAL A 38 -8.48 7.41 -21.08
N SER A 39 -8.16 6.91 -22.28
CA SER A 39 -6.77 6.75 -22.74
C SER A 39 -6.05 8.09 -22.82
N VAL A 40 -6.66 9.12 -23.43
CA VAL A 40 -6.04 10.44 -23.57
C VAL A 40 -5.89 11.12 -22.22
N VAL A 41 -6.96 11.23 -21.43
CA VAL A 41 -6.96 11.93 -20.15
C VAL A 41 -5.99 11.28 -19.17
N THR A 42 -6.03 9.94 -19.05
CA THR A 42 -5.11 9.22 -18.17
C THR A 42 -3.67 9.39 -18.62
N ALA A 43 -3.38 9.26 -19.91
CA ALA A 43 -2.02 9.47 -20.44
C ALA A 43 -1.53 10.90 -20.19
N SER A 44 -2.37 11.92 -20.40
CA SER A 44 -2.03 13.32 -20.11
C SER A 44 -1.67 13.52 -18.64
N ILE A 45 -2.47 12.97 -17.72
CA ILE A 45 -2.18 13.05 -16.28
C ILE A 45 -0.86 12.35 -15.94
N LEU A 46 -0.66 11.13 -16.44
CA LEU A 46 0.57 10.37 -16.19
C LEU A 46 1.81 11.09 -16.73
N LEU A 47 1.74 11.70 -17.91
CA LEU A 47 2.83 12.49 -18.48
C LEU A 47 3.13 13.73 -17.63
N ILE A 48 2.11 14.48 -17.21
CA ILE A 48 2.30 15.65 -16.34
C ILE A 48 2.97 15.24 -15.02
N LEU A 49 2.52 14.14 -14.40
CA LEU A 49 3.12 13.60 -13.18
C LEU A 49 4.56 13.11 -13.42
N GLN A 50 4.84 12.53 -14.58
CA GLN A 50 6.18 12.09 -14.96
C GLN A 50 7.16 13.28 -15.05
N TYR A 51 6.73 14.43 -15.58
CA TYR A 51 7.58 15.62 -15.69
C TYR A 51 7.74 16.40 -14.37
N THR A 52 6.76 16.31 -13.48
CA THR A 52 6.76 17.08 -12.22
C THR A 52 7.49 16.35 -11.09
N ILE A 53 7.05 15.14 -10.76
CA ILE A 53 7.58 14.36 -9.62
C ILE A 53 8.30 13.07 -10.04
N GLY A 54 7.99 12.56 -11.23
CA GLY A 54 8.47 11.24 -11.69
C GLY A 54 7.74 10.10 -10.98
N ILE A 55 6.90 9.36 -11.72
CA ILE A 55 6.11 8.25 -11.15
C ILE A 55 6.95 7.00 -10.87
N ARG A 56 8.08 6.84 -11.57
CA ARG A 56 8.91 5.63 -11.50
C ARG A 56 10.11 5.87 -10.58
N LEU A 57 10.33 4.97 -9.61
CA LEU A 57 11.52 4.99 -8.76
C LEU A 57 12.81 4.82 -9.57
N ASP A 58 13.92 5.36 -9.07
CA ASP A 58 15.24 5.17 -9.67
C ASP A 58 15.57 3.66 -9.78
N PRO A 59 16.24 3.20 -10.85
CA PRO A 59 16.59 1.79 -11.04
C PRO A 59 17.35 1.17 -9.86
N LYS A 60 18.13 1.98 -9.12
CA LYS A 60 18.90 1.53 -7.94
C LYS A 60 17.95 1.11 -6.81
N ASP A 61 16.89 1.88 -6.60
CA ASP A 61 15.91 1.64 -5.54
C ASP A 61 14.93 0.52 -5.91
N GLN A 62 14.63 0.35 -7.21
CA GLN A 62 13.90 -0.82 -7.71
C GLN A 62 14.65 -2.13 -7.45
N ALA A 63 15.99 -2.13 -7.56
CA ALA A 63 16.82 -3.31 -7.30
C ALA A 63 16.90 -3.67 -5.81
N LEU A 64 16.72 -2.70 -4.91
CA LEU A 64 16.68 -2.91 -3.45
C LEU A 64 15.31 -3.47 -2.98
N GLY A 65 14.28 -3.38 -3.82
CA GLY A 65 12.91 -3.79 -3.52
C GLY A 65 12.06 -2.61 -3.01
N LEU A 66 10.92 -2.39 -3.67
CA LEU A 66 10.01 -1.27 -3.38
C LEU A 66 9.51 -1.30 -1.92
N ASP A 67 9.30 -2.50 -1.38
CA ASP A 67 8.88 -2.70 0.02
C ASP A 67 9.91 -2.12 1.01
N ARG A 68 11.22 -2.30 0.75
CA ARG A 68 12.28 -1.76 1.62
C ARG A 68 12.39 -0.23 1.54
N VAL A 69 12.19 0.34 0.35
CA VAL A 69 12.39 1.77 0.09
C VAL A 69 11.15 2.60 0.44
N ALA A 70 9.96 2.11 0.08
CA ALA A 70 8.70 2.84 0.27
C ALA A 70 8.00 2.51 1.58
N HIS A 71 8.11 1.27 2.09
CA HIS A 71 7.42 0.82 3.30
C HIS A 71 8.36 0.61 4.50
N GLY A 72 9.68 0.71 4.31
CA GLY A 72 10.66 0.56 5.39
C GLY A 72 10.66 -0.84 6.02
N GLU A 73 10.03 -1.82 5.37
CA GLU A 73 9.92 -3.17 5.87
C GLU A 73 11.13 -3.99 5.42
N SER A 74 11.94 -4.39 6.40
CA SER A 74 12.85 -5.51 6.24
C SER A 74 12.06 -6.77 6.60
N TRP A 75 11.56 -7.48 5.60
CA TRP A 75 11.17 -8.86 5.83
C TRP A 75 12.45 -9.64 6.16
N GLU A 76 12.66 -9.82 7.46
CA GLU A 76 13.82 -10.42 8.14
C GLU A 76 14.29 -11.76 7.53
N ILE A 77 13.51 -12.37 6.64
CA ILE A 77 13.85 -13.66 6.02
C ILE A 77 15.02 -13.53 5.03
N GLN A 78 15.19 -12.43 4.27
CA GLN A 78 16.30 -12.28 3.32
C GLN A 78 17.65 -12.11 4.03
N ASP A 79 17.65 -11.42 5.16
CA ASP A 79 18.81 -11.12 5.99
C ASP A 79 19.30 -12.38 6.72
N ARG A 80 18.38 -13.25 7.17
CA ARG A 80 18.78 -14.56 7.72
C ARG A 80 19.47 -15.46 6.69
N PHE A 81 19.11 -15.41 5.41
CA PHE A 81 19.75 -16.24 4.38
C PHE A 81 21.14 -15.74 3.97
N LYS A 82 21.42 -14.43 4.09
CA LYS A 82 22.77 -13.90 3.87
C LYS A 82 23.74 -14.35 4.95
N ASP A 83 23.27 -14.55 6.17
CA ASP A 83 24.09 -14.96 7.31
C ASP A 83 24.39 -16.47 7.36
N VAL A 84 23.60 -17.30 6.66
CA VAL A 84 23.81 -18.78 6.63
C VAL A 84 24.96 -19.20 5.72
N GLY A 85 25.37 -18.35 4.76
CA GLY A 85 26.47 -18.63 3.84
C GLY A 85 27.86 -18.21 4.32
N THR A 86 27.94 -17.27 5.27
CA THR A 86 29.22 -16.81 5.83
C THR A 86 29.43 -17.45 7.19
N ASN A 87 30.31 -18.46 7.24
CA ASN A 87 30.67 -19.21 8.45
C ASN A 87 31.52 -18.36 9.41
N THR A 88 31.01 -17.20 9.80
CA THR A 88 31.62 -16.31 10.79
C THR A 88 30.68 -16.26 11.97
N ARG A 89 31.05 -17.05 12.99
CA ARG A 89 30.46 -17.12 14.32
C ARG A 89 30.51 -15.73 14.96
N SER A 90 29.58 -14.85 14.64
CA SER A 90 29.47 -13.56 15.32
C SER A 90 28.95 -13.83 16.73
N SER A 91 29.83 -13.64 17.70
CA SER A 91 29.59 -13.65 19.13
C SER A 91 28.77 -12.43 19.56
N ILE A 92 27.70 -12.11 18.82
CA ILE A 92 26.74 -11.07 19.20
C ILE A 92 25.76 -11.73 20.16
N ARG A 93 25.80 -11.24 21.40
CA ARG A 93 24.92 -11.68 22.50
C ARG A 93 23.46 -11.67 22.02
N PRO A 94 22.70 -12.76 22.18
CA PRO A 94 21.28 -12.75 21.84
C PRO A 94 20.52 -12.08 23.00
N ASN A 95 20.56 -10.76 23.08
CA ASN A 95 19.68 -10.05 23.99
C ASN A 95 19.41 -8.60 23.56
N GLN A 96 18.57 -8.45 22.54
CA GLN A 96 17.50 -7.44 22.49
C GLN A 96 16.43 -7.98 21.52
N ARG A 97 15.65 -8.97 21.95
CA ARG A 97 14.39 -9.29 21.29
C ARG A 97 13.39 -8.22 21.73
N PRO A 98 12.59 -7.57 20.85
CA PRO A 98 11.40 -6.89 21.33
C PRO A 98 10.56 -7.97 22.02
N MET A 99 10.38 -7.80 23.33
CA MET A 99 9.61 -8.70 24.18
C MET A 99 8.13 -8.65 23.79
N TYR A 100 7.76 -9.40 22.76
CA TYR A 100 6.39 -9.84 22.54
C TYR A 100 6.33 -11.32 22.91
N THR A 101 6.30 -11.64 24.19
CA THR A 101 5.74 -12.91 24.69
C THR A 101 5.56 -12.86 26.22
N ALA A 102 4.35 -13.30 26.62
CA ALA A 102 3.95 -13.78 27.94
C ALA A 102 3.70 -12.76 29.06
N TRP A 103 2.41 -12.47 29.24
CA TRP A 103 1.82 -11.96 30.47
C TRP A 103 2.08 -12.94 31.63
N ASN A 104 2.93 -12.55 32.59
CA ASN A 104 3.13 -13.27 33.84
C ASN A 104 2.60 -12.42 35.01
N LYS A 105 1.50 -12.88 35.60
CA LYS A 105 0.66 -12.14 36.55
C LYS A 105 1.19 -12.14 38.00
N THR A 106 2.52 -12.12 38.21
CA THR A 106 3.14 -12.27 39.55
C THR A 106 4.13 -11.17 39.94
N LYS A 107 4.43 -10.18 39.09
CA LYS A 107 5.25 -9.02 39.46
C LYS A 107 4.42 -7.81 39.93
N PHE A 108 3.37 -8.06 40.73
CA PHE A 108 2.47 -7.03 41.25
C PHE A 108 2.61 -6.74 42.75
N PHE A 109 3.74 -7.09 43.38
CA PHE A 109 4.03 -6.63 44.74
C PHE A 109 5.53 -6.33 44.92
N HIS A 110 5.80 -5.17 45.52
CA HIS A 110 7.08 -4.66 46.03
C HIS A 110 8.13 -4.14 45.03
N ALA A 111 8.10 -2.82 44.78
CA ALA A 111 9.17 -1.91 45.21
C ALA A 111 8.77 -0.45 44.90
N ASN A 112 8.03 0.17 45.82
CA ASN A 112 7.90 1.61 45.92
C ASN A 112 9.23 2.20 46.45
N SER A 113 9.89 3.06 45.68
CA SER A 113 10.97 3.91 46.19
C SER A 113 11.10 5.18 45.34
N TYR A 114 10.05 6.01 45.36
CA TYR A 114 10.16 7.42 45.00
C TYR A 114 10.88 8.16 46.15
N ARG A 115 12.13 8.61 45.94
CA ARG A 115 12.83 9.55 46.83
C ARG A 115 12.84 10.95 46.21
N PRO A 116 12.05 11.92 46.69
CA PRO A 116 12.22 13.31 46.28
C PRO A 116 13.41 13.96 46.99
N LYS A 117 14.17 14.79 46.26
CA LYS A 117 15.23 15.64 46.81
C LYS A 117 14.59 16.82 47.54
N ILE A 118 14.58 16.77 48.87
CA ILE A 118 14.16 17.90 49.72
C ILE A 118 15.40 18.74 50.02
N ALA A 119 15.26 20.05 49.79
CA ALA A 119 16.30 21.06 49.90
C ALA A 119 16.86 21.19 51.32
N ARG A 120 18.18 21.37 51.41
CA ARG A 120 18.89 21.80 52.63
C ARG A 120 18.53 23.25 52.94
N THR A 121 17.82 23.49 54.03
CA THR A 121 17.80 24.78 54.76
C THR A 121 18.55 24.65 56.08
N LYS A 122 19.04 25.80 56.56
CA LYS A 122 20.28 26.01 57.31
C LYS A 122 20.22 25.72 58.82
N ALA A 123 21.43 25.64 59.37
CA ALA A 123 21.89 25.90 60.74
C ALA A 123 20.97 26.76 61.63
N VAL A 124 20.78 26.36 62.90
CA VAL A 124 21.44 26.86 64.13
C VAL A 124 21.45 25.73 65.15
#